data_AF-A0A7W8ZW13-F1
#
_entry.id   AF-A0A7W8ZW13-F1
#
_cell.length_a   1.000
_cell.length_b   1.000
_cell.length_c   1.000
_cell.angle_alpha   90.00
_cell.angle_beta   90.00
_cell.angle_gamma   90.00
#
_symmetry.space_group_name_H-M   'P 1'
#
loop_
_entity.id
_entity.type
_entity.pdbx_description
1 polymer ?
#
loop_
_entity_poly.entity_id
_entity_poly.type
_entity_poly.pdbx_seq_one_letter_code
_entity_poly.pdbx_strand_id
1 'polypeptide(L)'
;MSQKAPAITTAKQLATFRESAWFKLVWIVPTAIVLVFATGVAAQLFRSREAGLNFLTTYPGEAHLPEWAPVGFPAWLAWQHGINALLMVFVIKSGWQIRTTQRPALYFTRNNIGILRSKRAPKKISINLWLHIVTDTLWVLNGIVFYVLLFVTAQWTRIVPISWDVVPNALSAGIQYASLNWPTEDGWVNYNSLQLLTYFTIVFIVAPLSILTGLRMSPSWPQNATWLNKAFPIEVARAMHFPLMLAFAGFIVVHVALVLATGALRNLNHMYAASDATNWLGFWIFVASVVVMAGAWLALKPISLRLIASTMGKVTRN
;
A
#
# COMPACT_ATOMS: atom_id res chain seq x y z
N MET A 1 -35.64 -28.41 -33.53
CA MET A 1 -35.93 -26.98 -33.79
C MET A 1 -35.01 -26.13 -32.92
N SER A 2 -33.97 -25.53 -33.51
CA SER A 2 -33.01 -24.69 -32.79
C SER A 2 -33.47 -23.23 -32.88
N GLN A 3 -33.96 -22.66 -31.78
CA GLN A 3 -34.28 -21.24 -31.70
C GLN A 3 -32.97 -20.44 -31.61
N LYS A 4 -32.62 -19.74 -32.70
CA LYS A 4 -31.57 -18.71 -32.69
C LYS A 4 -32.02 -17.55 -31.80
N ALA A 5 -31.21 -17.18 -30.83
CA ALA A 5 -31.41 -15.97 -30.02
C ALA A 5 -31.44 -14.71 -30.93
N PRO A 6 -32.29 -13.71 -30.63
CA PRO A 6 -32.42 -12.53 -31.48
C PRO A 6 -31.13 -11.71 -31.49
N ALA A 7 -30.72 -11.25 -32.68
CA ALA A 7 -29.56 -10.37 -32.84
C ALA A 7 -29.81 -9.04 -32.11
N ILE A 8 -28.93 -8.71 -31.17
CA ILE A 8 -28.98 -7.43 -30.46
C ILE A 8 -28.59 -6.33 -31.45
N THR A 9 -29.47 -5.36 -31.66
CA THR A 9 -29.20 -4.22 -32.56
C THR A 9 -28.15 -3.28 -31.96
N THR A 10 -27.32 -2.68 -32.82
CA THR A 10 -26.26 -1.73 -32.42
C THR A 10 -26.78 -0.58 -31.56
N ALA A 11 -28.01 -0.11 -31.82
CA ALA A 11 -28.66 0.93 -31.02
C ALA A 11 -28.94 0.48 -29.57
N LYS A 12 -29.36 -0.78 -29.38
CA LYS A 12 -29.60 -1.35 -28.05
C LYS A 12 -28.29 -1.56 -27.28
N GLN A 13 -27.22 -1.96 -27.97
CA GLN A 13 -25.86 -2.06 -27.40
C GLN A 13 -25.34 -0.70 -26.93
N LEU A 14 -25.53 0.37 -27.72
CA LEU A 14 -25.14 1.74 -27.36
C LEU A 14 -25.93 2.27 -26.17
N ALA A 15 -27.24 2.00 -26.09
CA ALA A 15 -28.06 2.38 -24.94
C ALA A 15 -27.59 1.67 -23.65
N THR A 16 -27.35 0.36 -23.72
CA THR A 16 -26.81 -0.40 -22.57
C THR A 16 -25.40 0.05 -22.16
N PHE A 17 -24.57 0.48 -23.12
CA PHE A 17 -23.26 1.02 -22.81
C PHE A 17 -23.38 2.36 -22.08
N ARG A 18 -24.26 3.28 -22.53
CA ARG A 18 -24.48 4.59 -21.90
C ARG A 18 -24.97 4.52 -20.45
N GLU A 19 -25.75 3.50 -20.11
CA GLU A 19 -26.20 3.25 -18.72
C GLU A 19 -25.15 2.56 -17.85
N SER A 20 -24.09 2.00 -18.46
CA SER A 20 -23.04 1.31 -17.72
C SER A 20 -22.13 2.28 -16.95
N ALA A 21 -21.59 1.81 -15.83
CA ALA A 21 -20.57 2.55 -15.09
C ALA A 21 -19.31 2.86 -15.93
N TRP A 22 -19.07 2.09 -17.01
CA TRP A 22 -17.97 2.29 -17.95
C TRP A 22 -18.15 3.52 -18.85
N PHE A 23 -19.39 3.94 -19.11
CA PHE A 23 -19.63 5.17 -19.87
C PHE A 23 -19.14 6.41 -19.12
N LYS A 24 -19.15 6.38 -17.78
CA LYS A 24 -18.55 7.46 -16.98
C LYS A 24 -17.06 7.63 -17.26
N LEU A 25 -16.35 6.55 -17.60
CA LEU A 25 -14.92 6.62 -17.96
C LEU A 25 -14.67 7.39 -19.26
N VAL A 26 -15.65 7.43 -20.19
CA VAL A 26 -15.55 8.22 -21.43
C VAL A 26 -15.36 9.70 -21.14
N TRP A 27 -15.85 10.20 -20.01
CA TRP A 27 -15.67 11.58 -19.59
C TRP A 27 -14.56 11.74 -18.55
N ILE A 28 -14.44 10.78 -17.62
CA ILE A 28 -13.41 10.83 -16.57
C ILE A 28 -12.01 10.76 -17.16
N VAL A 29 -11.78 9.85 -18.12
CA VAL A 29 -10.43 9.65 -18.67
C VAL A 29 -9.94 10.89 -19.45
N PRO A 30 -10.70 11.47 -20.41
CA PRO A 30 -10.27 12.71 -21.06
C PRO A 30 -10.14 13.87 -20.08
N THR A 31 -11.04 14.01 -19.12
CA THR A 31 -10.94 15.07 -18.10
C THR A 31 -9.67 14.92 -17.28
N ALA A 32 -9.34 13.71 -16.83
CA ALA A 32 -8.11 13.43 -16.10
C ALA A 32 -6.87 13.74 -16.94
N ILE A 33 -6.87 13.36 -18.22
CA ILE A 33 -5.76 13.68 -19.15
C ILE A 33 -5.60 15.19 -19.30
N VAL A 34 -6.69 15.93 -19.51
CA VAL A 34 -6.66 17.40 -19.63
C VAL A 34 -6.15 18.03 -18.33
N LEU A 35 -6.60 17.57 -17.16
CA LEU A 35 -6.13 18.07 -15.87
C LEU A 35 -4.64 17.80 -15.63
N VAL A 36 -4.17 16.60 -15.95
CA VAL A 36 -2.73 16.26 -15.85
C VAL A 36 -1.91 17.15 -16.80
N PHE A 37 -2.35 17.30 -18.04
CA PHE A 37 -1.68 18.16 -19.02
C PHE A 37 -1.66 19.62 -18.57
N ALA A 38 -2.81 20.16 -18.14
CA ALA A 38 -2.92 21.53 -17.64
C ALA A 38 -2.02 21.76 -16.41
N THR A 39 -1.93 20.76 -15.52
CA THR A 39 -1.07 20.81 -14.33
C THR A 39 0.41 20.85 -14.73
N GLY A 40 0.82 20.02 -15.70
CA GLY A 40 2.19 20.04 -16.24
C GLY A 40 2.55 21.37 -16.89
N VAL A 41 1.66 21.90 -17.74
CA VAL A 41 1.84 23.22 -18.36
C VAL A 41 1.91 24.32 -17.31
N ALA A 42 1.02 24.33 -16.32
CA ALA A 42 1.03 25.31 -15.24
C ALA A 42 2.33 25.25 -14.42
N ALA A 43 2.82 24.04 -14.11
CA ALA A 43 4.09 23.85 -13.41
C ALA A 43 5.27 24.37 -14.23
N GLN A 44 5.33 24.09 -15.54
CA GLN A 44 6.38 24.61 -16.42
C GLN A 44 6.33 26.14 -16.52
N LEU A 45 5.14 26.73 -16.69
CA LEU A 45 4.95 28.17 -16.74
C LEU A 45 5.30 28.86 -15.42
N PHE A 46 5.05 28.22 -14.28
CA PHE A 46 5.47 28.74 -12.99
C PHE A 46 6.99 28.77 -12.89
N ARG A 47 7.66 27.68 -13.28
CA ARG A 47 9.12 27.55 -13.28
C ARG A 47 9.83 28.50 -14.23
N SER A 48 9.19 28.91 -15.32
CA SER A 48 9.78 29.87 -16.26
C SER A 48 9.68 31.33 -15.79
N ARG A 49 9.00 31.61 -14.66
CA ARG A 49 8.88 32.94 -14.07
C ARG A 49 9.91 33.14 -12.96
N GLU A 50 10.35 34.38 -12.77
CA GLU A 50 11.27 34.77 -11.69
C GLU A 50 10.78 34.33 -10.31
N ALA A 51 9.49 34.51 -10.01
CA ALA A 51 8.89 34.08 -8.74
C ALA A 51 9.01 32.56 -8.52
N GLY A 52 8.85 31.76 -9.59
CA GLY A 52 8.99 30.30 -9.49
C GLY A 52 10.44 29.88 -9.32
N LEU A 53 11.37 30.52 -10.04
CA LEU A 53 12.81 30.31 -9.85
C LEU A 53 13.22 30.63 -8.41
N ASN A 54 12.89 31.82 -7.91
CA ASN A 54 13.20 32.23 -6.54
C ASN A 54 12.62 31.25 -5.51
N PHE A 55 11.37 30.82 -5.67
CA PHE A 55 10.74 29.85 -4.79
C PHE A 55 11.50 28.51 -4.77
N LEU A 56 11.87 27.98 -5.94
CA LEU A 56 12.59 26.71 -6.04
C LEU A 56 14.04 26.81 -5.54
N THR A 57 14.66 27.99 -5.62
CA THR A 57 15.99 28.24 -5.03
C THR A 57 15.91 28.34 -3.51
N THR A 58 14.88 28.98 -2.96
CA THR A 58 14.65 29.04 -1.50
C THR A 58 14.27 27.68 -0.92
N TYR A 59 13.49 26.89 -1.67
CA TYR A 59 13.01 25.57 -1.27
C TYR A 59 13.43 24.52 -2.29
N PRO A 60 14.63 23.92 -2.16
CA PRO A 60 15.17 23.00 -3.14
C PRO A 60 14.39 21.67 -3.24
N GLY A 61 13.51 21.38 -2.27
CA GLY A 61 12.70 20.17 -2.23
C GLY A 61 12.99 19.28 -1.02
N GLU A 62 14.03 19.59 -0.23
CA GLU A 62 14.50 18.80 0.90
C GLU A 62 14.50 19.63 2.19
N ALA A 63 14.00 19.05 3.28
CA ALA A 63 14.09 19.65 4.61
C ALA A 63 15.35 19.13 5.30
N HIS A 64 16.17 20.00 5.89
CA HIS A 64 17.40 19.59 6.54
C HIS A 64 17.12 18.62 7.71
N LEU A 65 17.83 17.51 7.73
CA LEU A 65 17.87 16.61 8.87
C LEU A 65 18.90 17.12 9.90
N PRO A 66 18.74 16.78 11.20
CA PRO A 66 19.72 17.13 12.20
C PRO A 66 21.05 16.42 11.94
N GLU A 67 22.17 17.00 12.36
CA GLU A 67 23.51 16.44 12.13
C GLU A 67 23.71 15.02 12.71
N TRP A 68 22.94 14.68 13.75
CA TRP A 68 22.97 13.36 14.38
C TRP A 68 22.10 12.32 13.67
N ALA A 69 21.34 12.70 12.63
CA ALA A 69 20.48 11.78 11.91
C ALA A 69 21.31 10.71 11.20
N PRO A 70 20.86 9.44 11.22
CA PRO A 70 21.59 8.38 10.55
C PRO A 70 21.55 8.57 9.04
N VAL A 71 22.72 8.39 8.41
CA VAL A 71 22.89 8.41 6.95
C VAL A 71 22.87 6.98 6.43
N GLY A 72 22.24 6.78 5.27
CA GLY A 72 22.10 5.50 4.63
C GLY A 72 21.10 4.56 5.32
N PHE A 73 21.10 3.32 4.86
CA PHE A 73 20.11 2.33 5.25
C PHE A 73 20.75 1.12 5.92
N PRO A 74 20.35 0.77 7.15
CA PRO A 74 20.83 -0.44 7.80
C PRO A 74 20.22 -1.68 7.13
N ALA A 75 20.95 -2.80 7.13
CA ALA A 75 20.49 -4.04 6.51
C ALA A 75 19.11 -4.50 7.01
N TRP A 76 18.75 -4.17 8.25
CA TRP A 76 17.44 -4.50 8.80
C TRP A 76 16.28 -3.85 8.05
N LEU A 77 16.49 -2.62 7.57
CA LEU A 77 15.47 -1.88 6.86
C LEU A 77 15.20 -2.50 5.49
N ALA A 78 16.25 -2.98 4.81
CA ALA A 78 16.15 -3.67 3.53
C ALA A 78 15.32 -4.96 3.62
N TRP A 79 15.61 -5.83 4.59
CA TRP A 79 14.83 -7.07 4.73
C TRP A 79 13.43 -6.83 5.32
N GLN A 80 13.24 -5.85 6.21
CA GLN A 80 11.91 -5.42 6.67
C GLN A 80 11.06 -4.94 5.49
N HIS A 81 11.64 -4.14 4.60
CA HIS A 81 10.98 -3.69 3.38
C HIS A 81 10.58 -4.87 2.48
N GLY A 82 11.49 -5.82 2.23
CA GLY A 82 11.21 -7.02 1.43
C GLY A 82 10.10 -7.90 2.01
N ILE A 83 10.12 -8.16 3.33
CA ILE A 83 9.06 -8.91 4.02
C ILE A 83 7.73 -8.15 3.94
N ASN A 84 7.74 -6.85 4.20
CA ASN A 84 6.54 -6.02 4.14
C ASN A 84 5.92 -6.03 2.73
N ALA A 85 6.73 -5.94 1.67
CA ALA A 85 6.26 -6.04 0.30
C ALA A 85 5.56 -7.39 0.02
N LEU A 86 6.16 -8.50 0.45
CA LEU A 86 5.56 -9.83 0.34
C LEU A 86 4.23 -9.94 1.09
N LEU A 87 4.16 -9.43 2.33
CA LEU A 87 2.94 -9.47 3.13
C LEU A 87 1.84 -8.62 2.50
N MET A 88 2.18 -7.41 2.04
CA MET A 88 1.23 -6.47 1.46
C MET A 88 0.55 -7.03 0.20
N VAL A 89 1.26 -7.80 -0.62
CA VAL A 89 0.69 -8.56 -1.74
C VAL A 89 -0.48 -9.43 -1.28
N PHE A 90 -0.33 -10.14 -0.16
CA PHE A 90 -1.38 -11.02 0.37
C PHE A 90 -2.46 -10.29 1.16
N VAL A 91 -2.12 -9.21 1.89
CA VAL A 91 -3.11 -8.35 2.56
C VAL A 91 -4.09 -7.80 1.51
N ILE A 92 -3.59 -7.19 0.45
CA ILE A 92 -4.41 -6.61 -0.63
C ILE A 92 -5.19 -7.70 -1.38
N LYS A 93 -4.52 -8.80 -1.76
CA LYS A 93 -5.17 -9.93 -2.46
C LYS A 93 -6.36 -10.47 -1.68
N SER A 94 -6.14 -10.81 -0.41
CA SER A 94 -7.16 -11.43 0.43
C SER A 94 -8.28 -10.43 0.78
N GLY A 95 -7.95 -9.15 1.02
CA GLY A 95 -8.92 -8.08 1.19
C GLY A 95 -9.83 -7.90 -0.03
N TRP A 96 -9.24 -7.91 -1.24
CA TRP A 96 -10.00 -7.88 -2.49
C TRP A 96 -10.92 -9.11 -2.63
N GLN A 97 -10.39 -10.31 -2.35
CA GLN A 97 -11.15 -11.56 -2.43
C GLN A 97 -12.32 -11.62 -1.44
N ILE A 98 -12.17 -11.07 -0.24
CA ILE A 98 -13.27 -10.97 0.74
C ILE A 98 -14.42 -10.14 0.16
N ARG A 99 -14.10 -9.06 -0.57
CA ARG A 99 -15.10 -8.15 -1.14
C ARG A 99 -15.75 -8.68 -2.41
N THR A 100 -15.03 -9.42 -3.25
CA THR A 100 -15.51 -9.85 -4.57
C THR A 100 -16.03 -11.29 -4.60
N THR A 101 -15.63 -12.14 -3.63
CA THR A 101 -16.04 -13.55 -3.61
C THR A 101 -17.35 -13.72 -2.82
N GLN A 102 -18.47 -13.86 -3.53
CA GLN A 102 -19.78 -14.06 -2.90
C GLN A 102 -19.94 -15.44 -2.24
N ARG A 103 -19.38 -16.49 -2.85
CA ARG A 103 -19.47 -17.88 -2.38
C ARG A 103 -18.08 -18.49 -2.23
N PRO A 104 -17.43 -18.36 -1.06
CA PRO A 104 -16.15 -18.99 -0.81
C PRO A 104 -16.24 -20.51 -0.89
N ALA A 105 -15.28 -21.15 -1.59
CA ALA A 105 -15.27 -22.60 -1.75
C ALA A 105 -14.95 -23.36 -0.45
N LEU A 106 -14.27 -22.69 0.49
CA LEU A 106 -13.78 -23.27 1.74
C LEU A 106 -14.06 -22.34 2.91
N TYR A 107 -14.34 -22.96 4.05
CA TYR A 107 -14.53 -22.31 5.33
C TYR A 107 -13.60 -22.91 6.38
N PHE A 108 -13.11 -22.05 7.26
CA PHE A 108 -12.24 -22.39 8.37
C PHE A 108 -12.95 -22.13 9.70
N THR A 109 -12.79 -23.06 10.64
CA THR A 109 -13.15 -22.88 12.04
C THR A 109 -11.93 -23.24 12.88
N ARG A 110 -11.41 -22.27 13.66
CA ARG A 110 -10.23 -22.48 14.51
C ARG A 110 -10.44 -23.66 15.47
N ASN A 111 -9.39 -24.40 15.75
CA ASN A 111 -9.37 -25.24 16.95
C ASN A 111 -9.09 -24.36 18.19
N ASN A 112 -9.28 -24.91 19.38
CA ASN A 112 -8.92 -24.25 20.64
C ASN A 112 -7.90 -25.09 21.42
N ILE A 113 -6.98 -25.71 20.68
CA ILE A 113 -6.00 -26.69 21.18
C ILE A 113 -4.60 -26.10 20.97
N GLY A 114 -3.66 -26.37 21.88
CA GLY A 114 -2.26 -25.91 21.78
C GLY A 114 -1.95 -24.66 22.61
N ILE A 115 -0.94 -23.90 22.17
CA ILE A 115 -0.32 -22.76 22.89
C ILE A 115 -1.19 -21.48 22.78
N LEU A 116 -1.77 -21.22 21.60
CA LEU A 116 -2.61 -20.05 21.36
C LEU A 116 -4.09 -20.39 21.61
N ARG A 117 -4.50 -20.32 22.88
CA ARG A 117 -5.90 -20.53 23.29
C ARG A 117 -6.63 -19.20 23.38
N SER A 118 -7.88 -19.17 22.90
CA SER A 118 -8.75 -18.00 23.04
C SER A 118 -9.99 -18.37 23.86
N LYS A 119 -10.36 -17.47 24.77
CA LYS A 119 -11.53 -17.62 25.66
C LYS A 119 -12.86 -17.61 24.89
N ARG A 120 -12.89 -17.08 23.66
CA ARG A 120 -14.12 -16.91 22.87
C ARG A 120 -14.39 -18.13 21.98
N ALA A 121 -15.64 -18.53 21.84
CA ALA A 121 -16.01 -19.66 20.97
C ALA A 121 -15.51 -19.48 19.52
N PRO A 122 -14.96 -20.53 18.88
CA PRO A 122 -14.60 -20.51 17.46
C PRO A 122 -15.77 -20.09 16.57
N LYS A 123 -15.51 -19.19 15.62
CA LYS A 123 -16.47 -18.81 14.57
C LYS A 123 -16.04 -19.39 13.23
N LYS A 124 -17.02 -19.84 12.44
CA LYS A 124 -16.80 -20.27 11.04
C LYS A 124 -16.58 -19.02 10.18
N ILE A 125 -15.46 -18.97 9.48
CA ILE A 125 -15.09 -17.86 8.58
C ILE A 125 -14.71 -18.39 7.20
N SER A 126 -14.76 -17.55 6.17
CA SER A 126 -14.28 -17.93 4.83
C SER A 126 -12.77 -18.15 4.84
N ILE A 127 -12.26 -18.98 3.93
CA ILE A 127 -10.82 -19.19 3.79
C ILE A 127 -10.07 -17.90 3.41
N ASN A 128 -10.72 -17.00 2.66
CA ASN A 128 -10.15 -15.71 2.28
C ASN A 128 -10.00 -14.79 3.50
N LEU A 129 -11.01 -14.77 4.39
CA LEU A 129 -10.93 -14.01 5.65
C LEU A 129 -9.88 -14.60 6.60
N TRP A 130 -9.76 -15.92 6.65
CA TRP A 130 -8.70 -16.57 7.40
C TRP A 130 -7.30 -16.17 6.89
N LEU A 131 -7.07 -16.22 5.57
CA LEU A 131 -5.80 -15.80 4.96
C LEU A 131 -5.49 -14.35 5.31
N HIS A 132 -6.48 -13.45 5.19
CA HIS A 132 -6.32 -12.03 5.53
C HIS A 132 -5.90 -11.84 6.98
N ILE A 133 -6.60 -12.46 7.94
CA ILE A 133 -6.27 -12.33 9.37
C ILE A 133 -4.87 -12.87 9.68
N VAL A 134 -4.47 -14.00 9.08
CA VAL A 134 -3.14 -14.57 9.29
C VAL A 134 -2.06 -13.64 8.73
N THR A 135 -2.22 -13.19 7.48
CA THR A 135 -1.28 -12.26 6.86
C THR A 135 -1.22 -10.93 7.61
N ASP A 136 -2.36 -10.36 8.01
CA ASP A 136 -2.44 -9.14 8.80
C ASP A 136 -1.73 -9.30 10.14
N THR A 137 -1.86 -10.45 10.80
CA THR A 137 -1.16 -10.73 12.06
C THR A 137 0.35 -10.72 11.84
N LEU A 138 0.84 -11.38 10.78
CA LEU A 138 2.26 -11.35 10.42
C LEU A 138 2.72 -9.94 10.05
N TRP A 139 1.88 -9.18 9.36
CA TRP A 139 2.16 -7.80 8.97
C TRP A 139 2.23 -6.85 10.17
N VAL A 140 1.33 -6.99 11.14
CA VAL A 140 1.37 -6.25 12.41
C VAL A 140 2.60 -6.62 13.22
N LEU A 141 2.95 -7.91 13.31
CA LEU A 141 4.17 -8.34 14.01
C LEU A 141 5.43 -7.77 13.34
N ASN A 142 5.50 -7.82 12.01
CA ASN A 142 6.57 -7.20 11.24
C ASN A 142 6.63 -5.69 11.50
N GLY A 143 5.48 -5.02 11.50
CA GLY A 143 5.33 -3.60 11.81
C GLY A 143 5.79 -3.24 13.22
N ILE A 144 5.51 -4.07 14.23
CA ILE A 144 6.00 -3.85 15.60
C ILE A 144 7.53 -3.91 15.63
N VAL A 145 8.13 -4.93 15.00
CA VAL A 145 9.60 -5.03 14.91
C VAL A 145 10.18 -3.84 14.16
N PHE A 146 9.57 -3.44 13.05
CA PHE A 146 9.94 -2.26 12.29
C PHE A 146 9.90 -1.00 13.16
N TYR A 147 8.81 -0.74 13.89
CA TYR A 147 8.67 0.42 14.78
C TYR A 147 9.76 0.42 15.86
N VAL A 148 9.99 -0.72 16.52
CA VAL A 148 11.04 -0.82 17.55
C VAL A 148 12.41 -0.47 16.96
N LEU A 149 12.79 -1.09 15.84
CA LEU A 149 14.08 -0.82 15.19
C LEU A 149 14.18 0.62 14.68
N LEU A 150 13.10 1.16 14.12
CA LEU A 150 13.02 2.53 13.61
C LEU A 150 13.32 3.55 14.71
N PHE A 151 12.76 3.37 15.91
CA PHE A 151 13.01 4.27 17.04
C PHE A 151 14.37 4.02 17.70
N VAL A 152 14.75 2.76 17.94
CA VAL A 152 16.01 2.41 18.60
C VAL A 152 17.24 2.84 17.78
N THR A 153 17.15 2.79 16.45
CA THR A 153 18.28 3.16 15.55
C THR A 153 18.21 4.61 15.04
N ALA A 154 17.32 5.44 15.61
CA ALA A 154 17.10 6.83 15.20
C ALA A 154 16.65 7.04 13.73
N GLN A 155 16.35 5.96 13.00
CA GLN A 155 15.92 5.98 11.60
C GLN A 155 14.54 6.65 11.41
N TRP A 156 13.76 6.79 12.48
CA TRP A 156 12.49 7.54 12.47
C TRP A 156 12.63 8.97 11.96
N THR A 157 13.78 9.63 12.20
CA THR A 157 14.04 11.00 11.77
C THR A 157 13.95 11.22 10.27
N ARG A 158 14.18 10.16 9.48
CA ARG A 158 14.12 10.22 8.02
C ARG A 158 12.69 10.23 7.48
N ILE A 159 11.69 9.84 8.29
CA ILE A 159 10.30 9.68 7.84
C ILE A 159 9.29 10.41 8.74
N VAL A 160 9.76 11.17 9.73
CA VAL A 160 8.93 12.00 10.60
C VAL A 160 9.32 13.46 10.37
N PRO A 161 8.38 14.34 9.99
CA PRO A 161 8.69 15.76 9.84
C PRO A 161 9.04 16.37 11.19
N ILE A 162 10.21 17.01 11.27
CA ILE A 162 10.71 17.70 12.48
C ILE A 162 10.84 19.22 12.30
N SER A 163 10.65 19.73 11.07
CA SER A 163 10.64 21.16 10.75
C SER A 163 9.43 21.49 9.88
N TRP A 164 8.92 22.70 10.01
CA TRP A 164 7.86 23.24 9.16
C TRP A 164 8.30 23.54 7.72
N ASP A 165 9.62 23.61 7.47
CA ASP A 165 10.17 23.80 6.12
C ASP A 165 9.82 22.64 5.17
N VAL A 166 9.40 21.50 5.70
CA VAL A 166 8.90 20.35 4.93
C VAL A 166 7.72 20.73 4.03
N VAL A 167 6.87 21.66 4.44
CA VAL A 167 5.65 22.01 3.69
C VAL A 167 5.98 22.76 2.39
N PRO A 168 6.70 23.90 2.42
CA PRO A 168 7.08 24.58 1.18
C PRO A 168 8.04 23.73 0.32
N ASN A 169 8.92 22.93 0.92
CA ASN A 169 9.77 22.00 0.16
C ASN A 169 8.97 20.87 -0.50
N ALA A 170 7.91 20.36 0.14
CA ALA A 170 7.05 19.35 -0.49
C ALA A 170 6.26 19.93 -1.66
N LEU A 171 5.80 21.19 -1.56
CA LEU A 171 5.20 21.91 -2.67
C LEU A 171 6.19 22.11 -3.82
N SER A 172 7.43 22.52 -3.50
CA SER A 172 8.53 22.60 -4.48
C SER A 172 8.72 21.26 -5.20
N ALA A 173 8.95 20.17 -4.47
CA ALA A 173 9.11 18.84 -5.06
C ALA A 173 7.89 18.44 -5.92
N GLY A 174 6.67 18.74 -5.48
CA GLY A 174 5.45 18.52 -6.24
C GLY A 174 5.42 19.28 -7.57
N ILE A 175 5.85 20.55 -7.59
CA ILE A 175 5.98 21.35 -8.80
C ILE A 175 7.05 20.76 -9.74
N GLN A 176 8.19 20.31 -9.18
CA GLN A 176 9.25 19.65 -9.94
C GLN A 176 8.73 18.38 -10.64
N TYR A 177 8.08 17.48 -9.90
CA TYR A 177 7.44 16.29 -10.45
C TYR A 177 6.38 16.61 -11.53
N ALA A 178 5.50 17.57 -11.25
CA ALA A 178 4.46 18.00 -12.19
C ALA A 178 5.05 18.58 -13.48
N SER A 179 6.18 19.29 -13.40
CA SER A 179 6.86 19.89 -14.55
C SER A 179 7.63 18.90 -15.43
N LEU A 180 7.70 17.63 -15.03
CA LEU A 180 8.55 16.58 -15.63
C LEU A 180 10.06 16.87 -15.55
N ASN A 181 10.46 17.87 -14.77
CA ASN A 181 11.83 18.14 -14.39
C ASN A 181 12.04 17.64 -12.96
N TRP A 182 12.24 16.33 -12.84
CA TRP A 182 12.23 15.64 -11.56
C TRP A 182 13.46 15.98 -10.71
N PRO A 183 13.28 16.13 -9.39
CA PRO A 183 14.39 16.41 -8.48
C PRO A 183 15.42 15.27 -8.53
N THR A 184 16.70 15.62 -8.42
CA THR A 184 17.75 14.64 -8.18
C THR A 184 17.61 14.15 -6.75
N GLU A 185 17.04 12.96 -6.57
CA GLU A 185 16.88 12.36 -5.24
C GLU A 185 18.24 11.94 -4.67
N ASP A 186 18.52 12.33 -3.42
CA ASP A 186 19.58 11.73 -2.62
C ASP A 186 19.03 10.95 -1.42
N GLY A 187 18.21 9.95 -1.72
CA GLY A 187 17.55 9.10 -0.72
C GLY A 187 18.50 8.43 0.27
N TRP A 188 19.80 8.33 -0.03
CA TRP A 188 20.81 7.84 0.90
C TRP A 188 21.03 8.80 2.07
N VAL A 189 21.05 10.11 1.81
CA VAL A 189 21.22 11.13 2.83
C VAL A 189 19.85 11.57 3.37
N ASN A 190 18.90 11.91 2.50
CA ASN A 190 17.59 12.38 2.88
C ASN A 190 16.54 12.13 1.79
N TYR A 191 15.29 11.96 2.18
CA TYR A 191 14.20 11.96 1.22
C TYR A 191 13.78 13.40 0.91
N ASN A 192 13.34 13.66 -0.32
CA ASN A 192 12.64 14.90 -0.58
C ASN A 192 11.39 15.01 0.30
N SER A 193 10.95 16.24 0.56
CA SER A 193 9.90 16.52 1.54
C SER A 193 8.54 15.94 1.15
N LEU A 194 8.26 15.79 -0.16
CA LEU A 194 7.03 15.14 -0.63
C LEU A 194 7.05 13.64 -0.35
N GLN A 195 8.19 12.98 -0.59
CA GLN A 195 8.40 11.58 -0.20
C GLN A 195 8.30 11.41 1.31
N LEU A 196 8.96 12.27 2.10
CA LEU A 196 8.92 12.23 3.56
C LEU A 196 7.48 12.32 4.10
N LEU A 197 6.69 13.30 3.64
CA LEU A 197 5.28 13.42 4.05
C LEU A 197 4.44 12.22 3.62
N THR A 198 4.72 11.66 2.45
CA THR A 198 4.03 10.45 1.96
C THR A 198 4.36 9.26 2.84
N TYR A 199 5.64 9.04 3.17
CA TYR A 199 6.08 7.95 4.05
C TYR A 199 5.53 8.11 5.46
N PHE A 200 5.56 9.32 6.01
CA PHE A 200 4.94 9.63 7.29
C PHE A 200 3.45 9.25 7.30
N THR A 201 2.72 9.68 6.27
CA THR A 201 1.28 9.40 6.14
C THR A 201 1.00 7.90 6.05
N ILE A 202 1.75 7.17 5.23
CA ILE A 202 1.54 5.73 5.05
C ILE A 202 1.87 4.96 6.34
N VAL A 203 3.01 5.27 6.96
CA VAL A 203 3.52 4.55 8.13
C VAL A 203 2.74 4.91 9.39
N PHE A 204 2.55 6.20 9.68
CA PHE A 204 2.00 6.65 10.97
C PHE A 204 0.50 6.95 10.96
N ILE A 205 -0.15 7.00 9.81
CA ILE A 205 -1.58 7.30 9.72
C ILE A 205 -2.33 6.13 9.06
N VAL A 206 -2.03 5.82 7.80
CA VAL A 206 -2.79 4.83 7.02
C VAL A 206 -2.64 3.42 7.61
N ALA A 207 -1.42 3.01 7.98
CA ALA A 207 -1.18 1.71 8.60
C ALA A 207 -1.92 1.54 9.95
N PRO A 208 -1.76 2.43 10.95
CA PRO A 208 -2.51 2.33 12.20
C PRO A 208 -4.03 2.35 12.01
N LEU A 209 -4.56 3.21 11.14
CA LEU A 209 -6.00 3.24 10.84
C LEU A 209 -6.48 1.92 10.22
N SER A 210 -5.66 1.30 9.37
CA SER A 210 -5.98 -0.01 8.75
C SER A 210 -6.01 -1.12 9.79
N ILE A 211 -5.08 -1.11 10.76
CA ILE A 211 -5.07 -2.04 11.89
C ILE A 211 -6.34 -1.85 12.74
N LEU A 212 -6.67 -0.61 13.12
CA LEU A 212 -7.83 -0.32 13.96
C LEU A 212 -9.14 -0.74 13.28
N THR A 213 -9.32 -0.38 12.02
CA THR A 213 -10.52 -0.75 11.23
C THR A 213 -10.61 -2.26 11.03
N GLY A 214 -9.49 -2.95 10.75
CA GLY A 214 -9.43 -4.40 10.62
C GLY A 214 -9.76 -5.13 11.93
N LEU A 215 -9.19 -4.68 13.06
CA LEU A 215 -9.50 -5.20 14.40
C LEU A 215 -10.99 -5.04 14.72
N ARG A 216 -11.59 -3.90 14.38
CA ARG A 216 -13.02 -3.63 14.59
C ARG A 216 -13.93 -4.57 13.82
N MET A 217 -13.53 -4.95 12.62
CA MET A 217 -14.24 -5.88 11.75
C MET A 217 -13.93 -7.36 12.07
N SER A 218 -12.91 -7.62 12.89
CA SER A 218 -12.47 -8.96 13.22
C SER A 218 -13.52 -9.76 14.01
N PRO A 219 -13.65 -11.09 13.78
CA PRO A 219 -14.46 -11.97 14.62
C PRO A 219 -14.09 -11.94 16.11
N SER A 220 -12.86 -11.51 16.41
CA SER A 220 -12.29 -11.34 17.75
C SER A 220 -12.68 -10.02 18.43
N TRP A 221 -13.47 -9.15 17.80
CA TRP A 221 -13.93 -7.93 18.48
C TRP A 221 -14.96 -8.23 19.58
N PRO A 222 -14.86 -7.61 20.79
CA PRO A 222 -15.82 -7.82 21.86
C PRO A 222 -17.22 -7.29 21.50
N GLN A 223 -18.21 -8.19 21.45
CA GLN A 223 -19.60 -7.81 21.12
C GLN A 223 -20.31 -7.12 22.29
N ASN A 224 -19.92 -7.43 23.53
CA ASN A 224 -20.60 -6.95 24.74
C ASN A 224 -20.05 -5.60 25.26
N ALA A 225 -19.02 -5.04 24.61
CA ALA A 225 -18.42 -3.77 25.02
C ALA A 225 -19.21 -2.59 24.42
N THR A 226 -20.33 -2.24 25.05
CA THR A 226 -21.29 -1.23 24.56
C THR A 226 -20.66 0.14 24.30
N TRP A 227 -19.85 0.64 25.23
CA TRP A 227 -19.09 1.90 25.07
C TRP A 227 -18.20 1.87 23.82
N LEU A 228 -17.39 0.82 23.68
CA LEU A 228 -16.41 0.71 22.60
C LEU A 228 -17.11 0.59 21.23
N ASN A 229 -18.22 -0.15 21.17
CA ASN A 229 -19.02 -0.31 19.96
C ASN A 229 -19.75 0.97 19.54
N LYS A 230 -20.12 1.82 20.51
CA LYS A 230 -20.70 3.14 20.25
C LYS A 230 -19.64 4.14 19.78
N ALA A 231 -18.46 4.14 20.40
CA ALA A 231 -17.36 5.03 20.03
C ALA A 231 -16.78 4.71 18.64
N PHE A 232 -16.76 3.43 18.25
CA PHE A 232 -16.31 3.02 16.92
C PHE A 232 -17.31 2.06 16.25
N PRO A 233 -18.28 2.59 15.48
CA PRO A 233 -19.27 1.78 14.76
C PRO A 233 -18.63 0.92 13.65
N ILE A 234 -19.22 -0.26 13.40
CA ILE A 234 -18.69 -1.19 12.37
C ILE A 234 -18.88 -0.65 10.96
N GLU A 235 -19.92 0.15 10.74
CA GLU A 235 -20.24 0.81 9.48
C GLU A 235 -19.14 1.78 9.09
N VAL A 236 -18.65 2.58 10.05
CA VAL A 236 -17.52 3.49 9.87
C VAL A 236 -16.25 2.71 9.58
N ALA A 237 -15.97 1.65 10.33
CA ALA A 237 -14.81 0.80 10.08
C ALA A 237 -14.82 0.23 8.65
N ARG A 238 -15.97 -0.29 8.19
CA ARG A 238 -16.12 -0.82 6.83
C ARG A 238 -15.98 0.26 5.76
N ALA A 239 -16.55 1.44 6.01
CA ALA A 239 -16.46 2.58 5.10
C ALA A 239 -15.03 3.10 4.94
N MET A 240 -14.20 3.01 5.99
CA MET A 240 -12.79 3.45 5.95
C MET A 240 -11.83 2.36 5.46
N HIS A 241 -12.03 1.10 5.85
CA HIS A 241 -11.05 0.03 5.61
C HIS A 241 -10.77 -0.19 4.12
N PHE A 242 -11.82 -0.14 3.28
CA PHE A 242 -11.65 -0.32 1.83
C PHE A 242 -10.89 0.84 1.17
N PRO A 243 -11.23 2.13 1.40
CA PRO A 243 -10.41 3.25 0.96
C PRO A 243 -8.95 3.20 1.44
N LEU A 244 -8.68 2.76 2.67
CA LEU A 244 -7.31 2.62 3.18
C LEU A 244 -6.52 1.57 2.39
N MET A 245 -7.15 0.44 2.03
CA MET A 245 -6.54 -0.55 1.14
C MET A 245 -6.23 0.04 -0.24
N LEU A 246 -7.13 0.87 -0.79
CA LEU A 246 -6.87 1.57 -2.06
C LEU A 246 -5.73 2.58 -1.94
N ALA A 247 -5.60 3.28 -0.81
CA ALA A 247 -4.48 4.17 -0.55
C ALA A 247 -3.13 3.43 -0.54
N PHE A 248 -3.06 2.26 0.10
CA PHE A 248 -1.86 1.41 0.01
C PHE A 248 -1.56 0.96 -1.42
N ALA A 249 -2.57 0.47 -2.15
CA ALA A 249 -2.37 0.02 -3.53
C ALA A 249 -1.89 1.17 -4.44
N GLY A 250 -2.50 2.35 -4.32
CA GLY A 250 -2.09 3.55 -5.06
C GLY A 250 -0.69 4.01 -4.70
N PHE A 251 -0.36 4.04 -3.40
CA PHE A 251 1.00 4.34 -2.93
C PHE A 251 2.02 3.39 -3.53
N ILE A 252 1.80 2.07 -3.49
CA ILE A 252 2.74 1.07 -4.03
C ILE A 252 2.96 1.29 -5.52
N VAL A 253 1.90 1.53 -6.30
CA VAL A 253 2.01 1.77 -7.74
C VAL A 253 2.85 3.01 -8.03
N VAL A 254 2.54 4.14 -7.38
CA VAL A 254 3.28 5.40 -7.59
C VAL A 254 4.71 5.28 -7.09
N HIS A 255 4.92 4.69 -5.92
CA HIS A 255 6.23 4.48 -5.30
C HIS A 255 7.14 3.64 -6.21
N VAL A 256 6.68 2.48 -6.69
CA VAL A 256 7.46 1.61 -7.58
C VAL A 256 7.74 2.31 -8.92
N ALA A 257 6.76 3.03 -9.46
CA ALA A 257 6.96 3.79 -10.70
C ALA A 257 8.07 4.84 -10.54
N LEU A 258 8.05 5.61 -9.45
CA LEU A 258 9.09 6.62 -9.18
C LEU A 258 10.45 5.98 -8.95
N VAL A 259 10.55 4.90 -8.16
CA VAL A 259 11.80 4.14 -7.96
C VAL A 259 12.47 3.79 -9.30
N LEU A 260 11.67 3.29 -10.25
CA LEU A 260 12.18 2.86 -11.56
C LEU A 260 12.51 4.03 -12.49
N ALA A 261 11.87 5.18 -12.28
CA ALA A 261 11.98 6.32 -13.17
C ALA A 261 13.03 7.36 -12.71
N THR A 262 13.40 7.41 -11.42
CA THR A 262 14.35 8.40 -10.84
C THR A 262 15.72 7.79 -10.51
N GLY A 263 16.22 6.87 -11.34
CA GLY A 263 17.53 6.22 -11.14
C GLY A 263 17.43 4.81 -10.55
N ALA A 264 16.74 3.93 -11.26
CA ALA A 264 16.40 2.56 -10.84
C ALA A 264 17.55 1.79 -10.16
N LEU A 265 18.74 1.74 -10.75
CA LEU A 265 19.85 0.96 -10.20
C LEU A 265 20.28 1.46 -8.82
N ARG A 266 20.44 2.78 -8.65
CA ARG A 266 20.82 3.38 -7.37
C ARG A 266 19.72 3.21 -6.32
N ASN A 267 18.46 3.49 -6.68
CA ASN A 267 17.31 3.33 -5.79
C ASN A 267 17.12 1.87 -5.34
N LEU A 268 17.32 0.90 -6.25
CA LEU A 268 17.25 -0.52 -5.91
C LEU A 268 18.42 -0.94 -5.02
N ASN A 269 19.62 -0.38 -5.18
CA ASN A 269 20.74 -0.65 -4.25
C ASN A 269 20.47 -0.08 -2.85
N HIS A 270 19.86 1.11 -2.75
CA HIS A 270 19.45 1.68 -1.46
C HIS A 270 18.52 0.72 -0.69
N MET A 271 17.49 0.20 -1.36
CA MET A 271 16.45 -0.60 -0.71
C MET A 271 16.77 -2.08 -0.56
N TYR A 272 17.47 -2.69 -1.52
CA TYR A 272 17.69 -4.14 -1.56
C TYR A 272 19.13 -4.55 -1.24
N ALA A 273 20.11 -3.70 -1.51
CA ALA A 273 21.53 -3.98 -1.25
C ALA A 273 22.10 -3.19 -0.06
N ALA A 274 21.33 -2.25 0.52
CA ALA A 274 21.79 -1.34 1.57
C ALA A 274 23.11 -0.62 1.18
N SER A 275 23.17 -0.11 -0.05
CA SER A 275 24.38 0.50 -0.62
C SER A 275 24.04 1.71 -1.49
N ASP A 276 24.85 2.77 -1.45
CA ASP A 276 24.75 3.94 -2.35
C ASP A 276 25.43 3.73 -3.71
N ALA A 277 26.05 2.57 -3.93
CA ALA A 277 26.68 2.28 -5.20
C ALA A 277 25.65 2.18 -6.34
N THR A 278 26.04 2.57 -7.55
CA THR A 278 25.24 2.34 -8.76
C THR A 278 25.75 1.11 -9.49
N ASN A 279 25.22 -0.06 -9.12
CA ASN A 279 25.54 -1.35 -9.73
C ASN A 279 24.29 -2.27 -9.81
N TRP A 280 24.47 -3.50 -10.29
CA TRP A 280 23.38 -4.45 -10.56
C TRP A 280 22.95 -5.32 -9.36
N LEU A 281 23.60 -5.21 -8.20
CA LEU A 281 23.35 -6.11 -7.07
C LEU A 281 21.89 -5.99 -6.57
N GLY A 282 21.47 -4.77 -6.22
CA GLY A 282 20.11 -4.50 -5.75
C GLY A 282 19.04 -4.84 -6.78
N PHE A 283 19.33 -4.69 -8.07
CA PHE A 283 18.45 -5.11 -9.16
C PHE A 283 18.20 -6.62 -9.15
N TRP A 284 19.24 -7.44 -9.04
CA TRP A 284 19.06 -8.90 -9.02
C TRP A 284 18.39 -9.39 -7.74
N ILE A 285 18.66 -8.76 -6.60
CA ILE A 285 17.94 -9.05 -5.34
C ILE A 285 16.45 -8.68 -5.48
N PHE A 286 16.13 -7.54 -6.11
CA PHE A 286 14.75 -7.16 -6.43
C PHE A 286 14.07 -8.17 -7.35
N VAL A 287 14.72 -8.61 -8.44
CA VAL A 287 14.16 -9.63 -9.33
C VAL A 287 13.88 -10.93 -8.57
N ALA A 288 14.83 -11.36 -7.72
CA ALA A 288 14.65 -12.55 -6.88
C ALA A 288 13.46 -12.37 -5.91
N SER A 289 13.30 -11.20 -5.30
CA SER A 289 12.17 -10.93 -4.39
C SER A 289 10.83 -10.99 -5.13
N VAL A 290 10.74 -10.43 -6.34
CA VAL A 290 9.54 -10.50 -7.19
C VAL A 290 9.22 -11.94 -7.57
N VAL A 291 10.23 -12.75 -7.94
CA VAL A 291 10.04 -14.18 -8.24
C VAL A 291 9.51 -14.93 -7.02
N VAL A 292 10.04 -14.65 -5.82
CA VAL A 292 9.54 -15.25 -4.57
C VAL A 292 8.08 -14.84 -4.31
N MET A 293 7.73 -13.57 -4.47
CA MET A 293 6.35 -13.09 -4.30
C MET A 293 5.40 -13.74 -5.30
N ALA A 294 5.79 -13.84 -6.57
CA ALA A 294 5.00 -14.50 -7.61
C ALA A 294 4.85 -16.01 -7.33
N GLY A 295 5.93 -16.67 -6.93
CA GLY A 295 5.93 -18.07 -6.52
C GLY A 295 4.98 -18.31 -5.34
N ALA A 296 5.06 -17.49 -4.30
CA ALA A 296 4.14 -17.54 -3.16
C ALA A 296 2.69 -17.28 -3.58
N TRP A 297 2.46 -16.32 -4.48
CA TRP A 297 1.11 -16.02 -4.99
C TRP A 297 0.47 -17.23 -5.68
N LEU A 298 1.26 -17.92 -6.51
CA LEU A 298 0.86 -19.13 -7.24
C LEU A 298 0.75 -20.35 -6.33
N ALA A 299 1.57 -20.44 -5.27
CA ALA A 299 1.56 -21.54 -4.32
C ALA A 299 0.34 -21.49 -3.40
N LEU A 300 -0.13 -20.30 -2.99
CA LEU A 300 -1.31 -20.12 -2.13
C LEU A 300 -2.65 -20.25 -2.88
N LYS A 301 -2.81 -21.37 -3.60
CA LYS A 301 -4.08 -21.83 -4.19
C LYS A 301 -4.97 -22.50 -3.12
N PRO A 302 -6.27 -22.72 -3.39
CA PRO A 302 -7.21 -23.30 -2.41
C PRO A 302 -6.77 -24.61 -1.75
N ILE A 303 -6.05 -25.48 -2.49
CA ILE A 303 -5.53 -26.75 -1.95
C ILE A 303 -4.46 -26.49 -0.88
N SER A 304 -3.48 -25.64 -1.18
CA SER A 304 -2.42 -25.26 -0.25
C SER A 304 -2.97 -24.52 0.97
N LEU A 305 -3.92 -23.59 0.74
CA LEU A 305 -4.60 -22.89 1.83
C LEU A 305 -5.35 -23.86 2.75
N ARG A 306 -6.00 -24.88 2.20
CA ARG A 306 -6.65 -25.94 3.01
C ARG A 306 -5.62 -26.69 3.86
N LEU A 307 -4.49 -27.08 3.28
CA LEU A 307 -3.43 -27.80 3.98
C LEU A 307 -2.90 -26.96 5.15
N ILE A 308 -2.50 -25.71 4.87
CA ILE A 308 -1.96 -24.80 5.89
C ILE A 308 -3.02 -24.52 6.96
N ALA A 309 -4.23 -24.14 6.57
CA ALA A 309 -5.30 -23.83 7.52
C ALA A 309 -5.70 -25.04 8.38
N SER A 310 -5.58 -26.27 7.86
CA SER A 310 -5.90 -27.48 8.62
C SER A 310 -5.01 -27.71 9.84
N THR A 311 -3.81 -27.09 9.87
CA THR A 311 -2.92 -27.14 11.04
C THR A 311 -3.45 -26.30 12.22
N MET A 312 -4.30 -25.32 11.95
CA MET A 312 -4.85 -24.37 12.93
C MET A 312 -6.33 -24.61 13.26
N GLY A 313 -6.99 -25.56 12.59
CA GLY A 313 -8.42 -25.77 12.76
C GLY A 313 -9.06 -26.67 11.72
N LYS A 314 -10.38 -26.75 11.76
CA LYS A 314 -11.17 -27.56 10.82
C LYS A 314 -11.49 -26.76 9.56
N VAL A 315 -11.16 -27.33 8.40
CA VAL A 315 -11.53 -26.77 7.09
C VAL A 315 -12.67 -27.59 6.49
N THR A 316 -13.72 -26.92 6.06
CA THR A 316 -14.92 -27.52 5.46
C THR A 316 -15.18 -26.93 4.08
N ARG A 317 -15.77 -27.71 3.18
CA ARG A 317 -16.29 -27.20 1.90
C ARG A 317 -17.67 -26.56 2.13
N ASN A 318 -18.02 -25.62 1.25
CA ASN A 318 -19.38 -25.11 1.17
C ASN A 318 -20.34 -26.22 0.71
#